data_AF-A0A0R3UH61-F1
#
_entry.id   AF-A0A0R3UH61-F1
#
_cell.length_a   1.000
_cell.length_b   1.000
_cell.length_c   1.000
_cell.angle_alpha   90.00
_cell.angle_beta   90.00
_cell.angle_gamma   90.00
#
_symmetry.space_group_name_H-M   'P 1'
#
loop_
_entity.id
_entity.type
_entity.pdbx_description
1 polymer ?
#
loop_
_entity_poly.entity_id
_entity_poly.type
_entity_poly.pdbx_seq_one_letter_code
_entity_poly.pdbx_strand_id
1 'polypeptide(L)'
;MVISLRKQLVLSYRVSHRGDFKDVEYAKQILAMIMFVYQRHKKMVNDYLQFYGVLFDTYSFLLDTFRDIDVIRANSRFVWEEGDNPVSWEERLAKRYWDRLFKEYCIADLSRYKHNKLGLRWRSEREVVSGKGQFVCGAVDCKEVNFLRSWEVNFAYTEKGDRRNALVKLRLCPSCSHKLNYHKQHAEFVASGKTADDRGTDDSELAPKRPREPTPEGVSESDAWKAVPSTEQQRQQSQPTTEDEFEDYLKNMFM
;
A
#
# COMPACT_ATOMS: atom_id res chain seq x y z
N MET A 1 -45.91 0.04 11.12
CA MET A 1 -45.57 -0.15 12.55
C MET A 1 -44.63 -1.33 12.64
N VAL A 2 -43.32 -1.13 12.49
CA VAL A 2 -42.37 -0.57 13.49
C VAL A 2 -41.88 -1.69 14.43
N ILE A 3 -40.69 -2.17 14.07
CA ILE A 3 -39.58 -2.60 14.93
C ILE A 3 -39.75 -3.94 15.65
N SER A 4 -39.28 -4.98 14.95
CA SER A 4 -38.86 -6.26 15.52
C SER A 4 -37.32 -6.32 15.51
N LEU A 5 -36.77 -6.57 16.70
CA LEU A 5 -35.51 -7.27 16.97
C LEU A 5 -34.20 -6.71 16.36
N ARG A 6 -33.42 -6.01 17.20
CA ARG A 6 -31.98 -6.25 17.46
C ARG A 6 -31.37 -5.06 18.21
N LYS A 7 -31.52 -5.06 19.53
CA LYS A 7 -30.62 -4.36 20.45
C LYS A 7 -30.29 -5.33 21.58
N GLN A 8 -29.28 -6.15 21.31
CA GLN A 8 -28.63 -6.97 22.31
C GLN A 8 -27.16 -6.51 22.32
N LEU A 9 -26.64 -6.34 23.54
CA LEU A 9 -25.32 -5.81 23.91
C LEU A 9 -25.24 -4.28 24.08
N VAL A 10 -26.05 -3.76 25.02
CA VAL A 10 -25.60 -2.67 25.88
C VAL A 10 -24.95 -3.33 27.09
N LEU A 11 -23.62 -3.24 27.18
CA LEU A 11 -22.85 -3.60 28.37
C LEU A 11 -23.39 -2.79 29.56
N SER A 12 -24.08 -3.48 30.45
CA SER A 12 -24.56 -2.95 31.72
C SER A 12 -23.38 -2.76 32.67
N TYR A 13 -22.71 -1.61 32.62
CA TYR A 13 -21.96 -1.13 33.78
C TYR A 13 -22.93 -0.36 34.67
N ARG A 14 -23.53 -1.11 35.61
CA ARG A 14 -24.32 -0.57 36.71
C ARG A 14 -23.32 -0.03 37.74
N VAL A 15 -23.01 1.27 37.65
CA VAL A 15 -22.17 1.96 38.64
C VAL A 15 -22.94 2.00 39.96
N SER A 16 -22.62 1.07 40.85
CA SER A 16 -23.11 1.07 42.22
C SER A 16 -22.36 2.14 43.00
N HIS A 17 -23.10 3.00 43.70
CA HIS A 17 -22.61 4.07 44.56
C HIS A 17 -21.76 3.49 45.71
N ARG A 18 -20.44 3.37 45.49
CA ARG A 18 -19.32 3.37 46.45
C ARG A 18 -18.05 2.97 45.67
N GLY A 19 -17.49 3.90 44.91
CA GLY A 19 -16.22 3.66 44.22
C GLY A 19 -15.08 3.85 45.21
N ASP A 20 -14.49 2.75 45.67
CA ASP A 20 -13.23 2.81 46.41
C ASP A 20 -12.15 3.37 45.46
N PHE A 21 -11.36 4.32 45.96
CA PHE A 21 -10.31 5.03 45.22
C PHE A 21 -9.37 4.09 44.44
N LYS A 22 -9.17 2.87 44.96
CA LYS A 22 -8.32 1.81 44.39
C LYS A 22 -8.91 1.18 43.11
N ASP A 23 -10.23 1.13 42.95
CA ASP A 23 -10.89 0.52 41.78
C ASP A 23 -10.72 1.40 40.54
N VAL A 24 -10.73 2.72 40.73
CA VAL A 24 -10.52 3.70 39.65
C VAL A 24 -9.07 3.69 39.18
N GLU A 25 -8.12 3.51 40.09
CA GLU A 25 -6.68 3.48 39.79
C GLU A 25 -6.28 2.19 39.08
N TYR A 26 -6.84 1.06 39.51
CA TYR A 26 -6.67 -0.23 38.84
C TYR A 26 -7.29 -0.25 37.44
N ALA A 27 -8.47 0.35 37.27
CA ALA A 27 -9.08 0.52 35.94
C ALA A 27 -8.25 1.43 35.02
N LYS A 28 -7.63 2.50 35.57
CA LYS A 28 -6.71 3.36 34.83
C LYS A 28 -5.43 2.62 34.40
N GLN A 29 -4.87 1.77 35.25
CA GLN A 29 -3.71 0.92 34.93
C GLN A 29 -4.05 -0.08 33.82
N ILE A 30 -5.18 -0.80 33.94
CA ILE A 30 -5.63 -1.73 32.90
C ILE A 30 -5.87 -1.00 31.58
N LEU A 31 -6.54 0.16 31.61
CA LEU A 31 -6.79 0.96 30.41
C LEU A 31 -5.48 1.44 29.77
N ALA A 32 -4.49 1.88 30.57
CA ALA A 32 -3.16 2.28 30.10
C ALA A 32 -2.37 1.12 29.48
N MET A 33 -2.56 -0.09 29.99
CA MET A 33 -1.93 -1.32 29.48
C MET A 33 -2.59 -1.78 28.16
N ILE A 34 -3.90 -1.58 28.00
CA ILE A 34 -4.67 -1.92 26.78
C ILE A 34 -4.53 -0.87 25.67
N MET A 35 -4.12 0.37 25.99
CA MET A 35 -3.89 1.40 24.98
C MET A 35 -2.76 1.04 24.02
N PHE A 36 -2.97 1.32 22.73
CA PHE A 36 -1.91 1.18 21.71
C PHE A 36 -0.75 2.14 21.98
N VAL A 37 0.47 1.82 21.54
CA VAL A 37 1.70 2.62 21.80
C VAL A 37 1.50 4.11 21.51
N TYR A 38 0.88 4.43 20.37
CA TYR A 38 0.56 5.81 19.99
C TYR A 38 -0.43 6.50 20.95
N GLN A 39 -1.46 5.78 21.42
CA GLN A 39 -2.45 6.32 22.33
C GLN A 39 -1.85 6.60 23.71
N ARG A 40 -0.96 5.70 24.18
CA ARG A 40 -0.19 5.90 25.42
C ARG A 40 0.73 7.10 25.32
N HIS A 41 1.49 7.23 24.22
CA HIS A 41 2.34 8.39 23.97
C HIS A 41 1.54 9.69 23.97
N LYS A 42 0.41 9.73 23.25
CA LYS A 42 -0.46 10.91 23.21
C LYS A 42 -0.97 11.32 24.59
N LYS A 43 -1.34 10.34 25.42
CA LYS A 43 -1.78 10.59 26.80
C LYS A 43 -0.63 11.13 27.66
N MET A 44 0.55 10.50 27.62
CA MET A 44 1.72 10.97 28.39
C MET A 44 2.11 12.39 28.02
N VAL A 45 2.12 12.71 26.72
CA VAL A 45 2.39 14.05 26.22
C VAL A 45 1.33 15.03 26.75
N ASN A 46 0.05 14.70 26.63
CA ASN A 46 -1.04 15.54 27.15
C ASN A 46 -0.93 15.81 28.66
N ASP A 47 -0.68 14.76 29.45
CA ASP A 47 -0.57 14.83 30.90
C ASP A 47 0.64 15.67 31.33
N TYR A 48 1.79 15.54 30.64
CA TYR A 48 2.98 16.36 30.85
C TYR A 48 2.69 17.86 30.69
N LEU A 49 1.95 18.24 29.66
CA LEU A 49 1.70 19.66 29.36
C LEU A 49 0.67 20.27 30.29
N GLN A 50 -0.31 19.46 30.69
CA GLN A 50 -1.28 19.85 31.70
C GLN A 50 -0.59 20.11 33.04
N PHE A 51 0.43 19.31 33.38
CA PHE A 51 1.24 19.51 34.58
C PHE A 51 2.08 20.79 34.52
N TYR A 52 2.73 21.07 33.39
CA TYR A 52 3.59 22.26 33.23
C TYR A 52 2.86 23.53 32.75
N GLY A 53 1.53 23.48 32.56
CA GLY A 53 0.69 24.66 32.36
C GLY A 53 0.89 25.42 31.05
N VAL A 54 1.44 24.77 30.01
CA VAL A 54 1.53 25.39 28.68
C VAL A 54 0.11 25.53 28.12
N LEU A 55 -0.33 26.75 27.81
CA LEU A 55 -1.68 27.06 27.32
C LEU A 55 -2.11 26.05 26.24
N PHE A 56 -3.20 25.33 26.50
CA PHE A 56 -3.79 24.28 25.64
C PHE A 56 -3.91 24.70 24.17
N ASP A 57 -4.13 25.99 23.92
CA ASP A 57 -4.24 26.61 22.59
C ASP A 57 -2.95 26.52 21.77
N THR A 58 -1.79 26.67 22.42
CA THR A 58 -0.47 26.50 21.78
C THR A 58 -0.19 25.03 21.43
N TYR A 59 -0.81 24.10 22.17
CA TYR A 59 -0.57 22.68 22.00
C TYR A 59 -1.43 22.04 20.90
N SER A 60 -2.65 22.54 20.70
CA SER A 60 -3.47 22.14 19.55
C SER A 60 -2.79 22.45 18.21
N PHE A 61 -1.97 23.51 18.14
CA PHE A 61 -1.17 23.84 16.96
C PHE A 61 0.03 22.90 16.77
N LEU A 62 0.67 22.47 17.85
CA LEU A 62 1.79 21.50 17.82
C LEU A 62 1.31 20.06 17.57
N LEU A 63 0.07 19.74 17.96
CA LEU A 63 -0.61 18.47 17.71
C LEU A 63 -1.41 18.45 16.40
N ASP A 64 -1.26 19.46 15.53
CA ASP A 64 -1.61 19.30 14.12
C ASP A 64 -0.58 18.34 13.49
N THR A 65 -0.63 17.10 13.96
CA THR A 65 0.25 16.02 13.57
C THR A 65 -0.16 15.65 12.17
N PHE A 66 0.52 16.23 11.18
CA PHE A 66 0.50 15.72 9.82
C PHE A 66 0.79 14.23 9.89
N ARG A 67 -0.20 13.42 9.58
CA ARG A 67 0.02 11.97 9.46
C ARG A 67 0.79 11.74 8.17
N ASP A 68 1.55 10.64 8.13
CA ASP A 68 2.26 10.23 6.92
C ASP A 68 1.35 10.18 5.68
N ILE A 69 0.09 9.76 5.85
CA ILE A 69 -0.88 9.74 4.75
C ILE A 69 -1.21 11.14 4.20
N ASP A 70 -1.22 12.16 5.05
CA ASP A 70 -1.54 13.53 4.66
C ASP A 70 -0.33 14.15 3.95
N VAL A 71 0.90 13.85 4.42
CA VAL A 71 2.17 14.18 3.75
C VAL A 71 2.26 13.54 2.37
N ILE A 72 1.92 12.25 2.28
CA ILE A 72 1.91 11.50 1.01
C ILE A 72 0.87 12.11 0.07
N ARG A 73 -0.34 12.44 0.52
CA ARG A 73 -1.37 13.05 -0.35
C ARG A 73 -0.96 14.41 -0.89
N ALA A 74 -0.27 15.23 -0.10
CA ALA A 74 0.19 16.54 -0.53
C ALA A 74 1.31 16.45 -1.58
N ASN A 75 2.19 15.45 -1.47
CA ASN A 75 3.38 15.31 -2.31
C ASN A 75 3.29 14.16 -3.33
N SER A 76 2.17 13.44 -3.38
CA SER A 76 1.99 12.31 -4.29
C SER A 76 1.94 12.80 -5.72
N ARG A 77 2.70 12.13 -6.58
CA ARG A 77 2.67 12.33 -8.02
C ARG A 77 2.00 11.16 -8.72
N PHE A 78 1.40 11.42 -9.89
CA PHE A 78 0.77 10.34 -10.66
C PHE A 78 1.85 9.38 -11.24
N VAL A 79 2.92 9.93 -11.81
CA VAL A 79 4.10 9.19 -12.29
C VAL A 79 5.36 9.91 -11.81
N TRP A 80 6.32 9.14 -11.31
CA TRP A 80 7.68 9.62 -11.04
C TRP A 80 8.58 9.26 -12.22
N GLU A 81 9.30 10.23 -12.77
CA GLU A 81 10.26 10.02 -13.86
C GLU A 81 11.67 9.73 -13.30
N GLU A 82 12.54 9.12 -14.09
CA GLU A 82 13.91 8.79 -13.65
C GLU A 82 14.76 10.03 -13.32
N GLY A 83 14.46 11.18 -13.95
CA GLY A 83 15.10 12.46 -13.64
C GLY A 83 14.60 13.14 -12.37
N ASP A 84 13.49 12.67 -11.78
CA ASP A 84 12.91 13.25 -10.56
C ASP A 84 13.65 12.72 -9.31
N ASN A 85 14.58 13.53 -8.81
CA ASN A 85 15.27 13.30 -7.55
C ASN A 85 14.57 14.04 -6.40
N PRO A 86 13.95 13.32 -5.43
CA PRO A 86 13.26 13.95 -4.32
C PRO A 86 14.27 14.62 -3.38
N VAL A 87 14.12 15.94 -3.18
CA VAL A 87 15.02 16.72 -2.32
C VAL A 87 14.51 16.66 -0.88
N SER A 88 13.20 16.85 -0.70
CA SER A 88 12.59 16.90 0.62
C SER A 88 12.36 15.52 1.23
N TRP A 89 12.26 15.44 2.55
CA TRP A 89 11.86 14.20 3.24
C TRP A 89 10.47 13.72 2.79
N GLU A 90 9.53 14.64 2.64
CA GLU A 90 8.14 14.36 2.25
C GLU A 90 8.06 13.77 0.85
N GLU A 91 8.86 14.31 -0.09
CA GLU A 91 8.97 13.78 -1.44
C GLU A 91 9.62 12.39 -1.45
N ARG A 92 10.65 12.16 -0.61
CA ARG A 92 11.25 10.83 -0.44
C ARG A 92 10.25 9.81 0.08
N LEU A 93 9.42 10.21 1.05
CA LEU A 93 8.35 9.37 1.59
C LEU A 93 7.29 9.04 0.52
N ALA A 94 6.85 10.06 -0.24
CA ALA A 94 5.90 9.87 -1.34
C ALA A 94 6.46 8.97 -2.45
N LYS A 95 7.74 9.12 -2.81
CA LYS A 95 8.42 8.26 -3.80
C LYS A 95 8.47 6.80 -3.35
N ARG A 96 8.90 6.54 -2.11
CA ARG A 96 8.90 5.18 -1.53
C ARG A 96 7.51 4.53 -1.58
N TYR A 97 6.46 5.31 -1.30
CA TYR A 97 5.08 4.82 -1.40
C TYR A 97 4.69 4.50 -2.85
N TRP A 98 5.06 5.37 -3.80
CA TRP A 98 4.82 5.15 -5.23
C TRP A 98 5.55 3.93 -5.79
N ASP A 99 6.78 3.67 -5.36
CA ASP A 99 7.56 2.49 -5.78
C ASP A 99 6.84 1.19 -5.40
N ARG A 100 6.25 1.15 -4.20
CA ARG A 100 5.47 0.02 -3.68
C ARG A 100 4.13 -0.20 -4.38
N LEU A 101 3.65 0.78 -5.15
CA LEU A 101 2.34 0.71 -5.80
C LEU A 101 2.34 -0.26 -6.98
N PHE A 102 1.26 -1.04 -7.12
CA PHE A 102 1.02 -1.89 -8.29
C PHE A 102 0.51 -1.06 -9.47
N LYS A 103 1.37 -0.89 -10.50
CA LYS A 103 1.18 0.05 -11.61
C LYS A 103 0.78 -0.60 -12.95
N GLU A 104 0.36 -1.87 -12.94
CA GLU A 104 -0.02 -2.57 -14.18
C GLU A 104 -1.36 -2.12 -14.76
N TYR A 105 -2.36 -1.91 -13.90
CA TYR A 105 -3.72 -1.54 -14.29
C TYR A 105 -4.23 -0.39 -13.42
N CYS A 106 -4.92 0.56 -14.04
CA CYS A 106 -5.60 1.66 -13.36
C CYS A 106 -7.07 1.34 -13.08
N ILE A 107 -7.68 2.15 -12.21
CA ILE A 107 -9.12 2.21 -12.00
C ILE A 107 -9.66 3.48 -12.63
N ALA A 108 -10.83 3.35 -13.27
CA ALA A 108 -11.50 4.44 -13.98
C ALA A 108 -12.80 4.84 -13.29
N ASP A 109 -12.95 6.13 -13.02
CA ASP A 109 -14.23 6.75 -12.74
C ASP A 109 -14.86 7.21 -14.07
N LEU A 110 -15.90 6.50 -14.47
CA LEU A 110 -16.66 6.72 -15.69
C LEU A 110 -17.97 7.47 -15.43
N SER A 111 -18.20 8.04 -14.24
CA SER A 111 -19.46 8.72 -13.89
C SER A 111 -19.81 9.88 -14.83
N ARG A 112 -18.81 10.68 -15.21
CA ARG A 112 -18.95 11.89 -16.04
C ARG A 112 -18.50 11.70 -17.50
N TYR A 113 -18.54 10.47 -18.01
CA TYR A 113 -18.12 10.14 -19.37
C TYR A 113 -18.83 10.95 -20.47
N LYS A 114 -20.12 11.30 -20.26
CA LYS A 114 -20.90 12.13 -21.20
C LYS A 114 -20.30 13.51 -21.43
N HIS A 115 -19.61 14.06 -20.43
CA HIS A 115 -18.92 15.35 -20.53
C HIS A 115 -17.46 15.22 -21.00
N ASN A 116 -17.06 14.04 -21.50
CA ASN A 116 -15.68 13.74 -21.88
C ASN A 116 -14.68 13.91 -20.70
N LYS A 117 -15.17 13.72 -19.47
CA LYS A 117 -14.37 13.79 -18.25
C LYS A 117 -14.25 12.39 -17.68
N LEU A 118 -13.02 11.89 -17.63
CA LEU A 118 -12.67 10.58 -17.08
C LEU A 118 -11.72 10.80 -15.90
N GLY A 119 -11.99 10.12 -14.79
CA GLY A 119 -11.07 10.10 -13.64
C GLY A 119 -10.26 8.82 -13.67
N LEU A 120 -8.94 8.91 -13.55
CA LEU A 120 -8.06 7.75 -13.47
C LEU A 120 -7.24 7.81 -12.20
N ARG A 121 -7.08 6.66 -11.55
CA ARG A 121 -6.19 6.50 -10.40
C ARG A 121 -5.56 5.12 -10.38
N TRP A 122 -4.43 5.02 -9.70
CA TRP A 122 -3.84 3.74 -9.37
C TRP A 122 -4.70 2.95 -8.36
N ARG A 123 -4.52 1.63 -8.34
CA ARG A 123 -5.24 0.71 -7.47
C ARG A 123 -4.76 0.82 -6.03
N SER A 124 -5.69 0.72 -5.09
CA SER A 124 -5.34 0.54 -3.67
C SER A 124 -5.02 -0.92 -3.38
N GLU A 125 -4.28 -1.19 -2.30
CA GLU A 125 -3.93 -2.56 -1.87
C GLU A 125 -5.17 -3.47 -1.76
N ARG A 126 -6.25 -2.97 -1.15
CA ARG A 126 -7.52 -3.71 -1.00
C ARG A 126 -8.11 -4.13 -2.35
N GLU A 127 -7.98 -3.28 -3.36
CA GLU A 127 -8.48 -3.53 -4.71
C GLU A 127 -7.59 -4.48 -5.50
N VAL A 128 -6.28 -4.42 -5.28
CA VAL A 128 -5.33 -5.38 -5.87
C VAL A 128 -5.61 -6.77 -5.31
N VAL A 129 -5.76 -6.91 -3.99
CA VAL A 129 -6.10 -8.18 -3.33
C VAL A 129 -7.46 -8.71 -3.81
N SER A 130 -8.44 -7.84 -4.01
CA SER A 130 -9.74 -8.24 -4.56
C SER A 130 -9.73 -8.52 -6.08
N GLY A 131 -8.60 -8.34 -6.77
CA GLY A 131 -8.49 -8.53 -8.22
C GLY A 131 -9.20 -7.45 -9.08
N LYS A 132 -9.53 -6.29 -8.51
CA LYS A 132 -10.20 -5.21 -9.25
C LYS A 132 -9.27 -4.60 -10.29
N GLY A 133 -9.80 -4.38 -11.50
CA GLY A 133 -9.03 -3.92 -12.66
C GLY A 133 -8.20 -5.00 -13.35
N GLN A 134 -8.21 -6.26 -12.88
CA GLN A 134 -7.54 -7.39 -13.55
C GLN A 134 -8.50 -8.55 -13.81
N PHE A 135 -9.16 -9.05 -12.76
CA PHE A 135 -10.18 -10.10 -12.85
C PHE A 135 -11.60 -9.55 -12.71
N VAL A 136 -11.75 -8.35 -12.15
CA VAL A 136 -13.01 -7.61 -12.07
C VAL A 136 -12.87 -6.30 -12.84
N CYS A 137 -13.97 -5.78 -13.37
CA CYS A 137 -14.00 -4.52 -14.09
C CYS A 137 -13.33 -3.39 -13.30
N GLY A 138 -12.45 -2.64 -13.98
CA GLY A 138 -11.70 -1.53 -13.41
C GLY A 138 -12.51 -0.25 -13.20
N ALA A 139 -13.82 -0.24 -13.49
CA ALA A 139 -14.65 0.92 -13.18
C ALA A 139 -14.99 0.99 -11.67
N VAL A 140 -15.00 2.19 -11.09
CA VAL A 140 -15.26 2.40 -9.65
C VAL A 140 -16.57 1.74 -9.21
N ASP A 141 -17.66 2.00 -9.94
CA ASP A 141 -19.01 1.56 -9.59
C ASP A 141 -19.42 0.21 -10.20
N CYS A 142 -18.49 -0.51 -10.86
CA CYS A 142 -18.78 -1.79 -11.51
C CYS A 142 -18.16 -2.96 -10.75
N LYS A 143 -18.86 -4.10 -10.76
CA LYS A 143 -18.43 -5.38 -10.17
C LYS A 143 -18.49 -6.55 -11.16
N GLU A 144 -18.62 -6.25 -12.45
CA GLU A 144 -18.71 -7.27 -13.50
C GLU A 144 -17.37 -7.98 -13.68
N VAL A 145 -17.42 -9.29 -13.89
CA VAL A 145 -16.25 -10.17 -14.01
C VAL A 145 -16.12 -10.69 -15.45
N ASN A 146 -17.23 -10.71 -16.21
CA ASN A 146 -17.28 -11.37 -17.50
C ASN A 146 -16.80 -10.46 -18.65
N PHE A 147 -16.19 -11.09 -19.67
CA PHE A 147 -15.80 -10.48 -20.95
C PHE A 147 -14.98 -9.18 -20.81
N LEU A 148 -14.02 -9.19 -19.89
CA LEU A 148 -13.13 -8.06 -19.64
C LEU A 148 -12.13 -7.87 -20.78
N ARG A 149 -12.13 -6.68 -21.39
CA ARG A 149 -11.18 -6.25 -22.43
C ARG A 149 -10.17 -5.26 -21.88
N SER A 150 -8.95 -5.30 -22.39
CA SER A 150 -7.87 -4.42 -21.98
C SER A 150 -7.74 -3.24 -22.96
N TRP A 151 -7.58 -2.03 -22.44
CA TRP A 151 -7.52 -0.79 -23.21
C TRP A 151 -6.28 0.00 -22.80
N GLU A 152 -5.64 0.64 -23.77
CA GLU A 152 -4.59 1.62 -23.52
C GLU A 152 -5.16 3.02 -23.67
N VAL A 153 -4.96 3.84 -22.64
CA VAL A 153 -5.51 5.19 -22.56
C VAL A 153 -4.37 6.16 -22.35
N ASN A 154 -4.25 7.14 -23.24
CA ASN A 154 -3.36 8.27 -23.03
C ASN A 154 -4.01 9.26 -22.06
N PHE A 155 -3.59 9.22 -20.80
CA PHE A 155 -4.11 10.08 -19.74
C PHE A 155 -3.32 11.38 -19.68
N ALA A 156 -3.94 12.45 -20.13
CA ALA A 156 -3.44 13.81 -19.95
C ALA A 156 -3.92 14.37 -18.60
N TYR A 157 -2.99 14.81 -17.76
CA TYR A 157 -3.25 15.38 -16.44
C TYR A 157 -2.38 16.62 -16.20
N THR A 158 -2.79 17.45 -15.25
CA THR A 158 -2.01 18.62 -14.83
C THR A 158 -1.45 18.37 -13.45
N GLU A 159 -0.14 18.51 -13.29
CA GLU A 159 0.58 18.30 -12.03
C GLU A 159 1.51 19.48 -11.78
N LYS A 160 1.41 20.10 -10.60
CA LYS A 160 2.18 21.31 -10.23
C LYS A 160 2.13 22.46 -11.27
N GLY A 161 1.08 22.53 -12.09
CA GLY A 161 0.89 23.54 -13.14
C GLY A 161 1.29 23.09 -14.54
N ASP A 162 2.03 21.98 -14.66
CA ASP A 162 2.50 21.43 -15.92
C ASP A 162 1.56 20.35 -16.46
N ARG A 163 1.36 20.35 -17.78
CA ARG A 163 0.58 19.30 -18.45
C ARG A 163 1.47 18.10 -18.73
N ARG A 164 1.14 16.97 -18.12
CA ARG A 164 1.82 15.68 -18.30
C ARG A 164 0.88 14.68 -18.95
N ASN A 165 1.46 13.71 -19.66
CA ASN A 165 0.74 12.62 -20.29
C ASN A 165 1.33 11.29 -19.82
N ALA A 166 0.48 10.30 -19.55
CA ALA A 166 0.91 8.95 -19.23
C ALA A 166 0.03 7.93 -19.96
N LEU A 167 0.67 6.93 -20.58
CA LEU A 167 -0.05 5.81 -21.17
C LEU A 167 -0.37 4.79 -20.08
N VAL A 168 -1.66 4.58 -19.81
CA VAL A 168 -2.12 3.68 -18.75
C VAL A 168 -2.97 2.55 -19.32
N LYS A 169 -2.94 1.39 -18.67
CA LYS A 169 -3.72 0.22 -19.04
C LYS A 169 -4.97 0.10 -18.16
N LEU A 170 -6.10 -0.18 -18.79
CA LEU A 170 -7.38 -0.40 -18.13
C LEU A 170 -7.98 -1.73 -18.55
N ARG A 171 -8.71 -2.38 -17.65
CA ARG A 171 -9.48 -3.58 -17.99
C ARG A 171 -10.95 -3.39 -17.63
N LEU A 172 -11.82 -3.41 -18.65
CA LEU A 172 -13.22 -3.03 -18.52
C LEU A 172 -14.15 -4.06 -19.15
N CYS A 173 -15.34 -4.21 -18.59
CA CYS A 173 -16.42 -5.01 -19.19
C CYS A 173 -17.01 -4.27 -20.42
N PRO A 174 -17.83 -4.94 -21.25
CA PRO A 174 -18.36 -4.34 -22.48
C PRO A 174 -19.16 -3.06 -22.25
N SER A 175 -19.96 -3.01 -21.19
CA SER A 175 -20.77 -1.82 -20.86
C SER A 175 -19.91 -0.62 -20.44
N CYS A 176 -18.84 -0.86 -19.67
CA CYS A 176 -17.89 0.18 -19.29
C CYS A 176 -16.96 0.58 -20.45
N SER A 177 -16.59 -0.35 -21.33
CA SER A 177 -15.83 -0.06 -22.55
C SER A 177 -16.61 0.90 -23.47
N HIS A 178 -17.92 0.71 -23.63
CA HIS A 178 -18.75 1.64 -24.39
C HIS A 178 -18.78 3.05 -23.77
N LYS A 179 -18.74 3.16 -22.43
CA LYS A 179 -18.65 4.46 -21.75
C LYS A 179 -17.29 5.12 -21.96
N LEU A 180 -16.21 4.35 -21.94
CA LEU A 180 -14.85 4.84 -22.22
C LEU A 180 -14.75 5.38 -23.65
N ASN A 181 -15.30 4.65 -24.61
CA ASN A 181 -15.23 4.96 -26.03
C ASN A 181 -16.33 5.90 -26.54
N TYR A 182 -17.05 6.57 -25.65
CA TYR A 182 -18.22 7.37 -26.01
C TYR A 182 -17.89 8.58 -26.91
N HIS A 183 -16.77 9.27 -26.66
CA HIS A 183 -16.33 10.44 -27.43
C HIS A 183 -15.08 10.20 -28.27
N LYS A 184 -14.21 9.28 -27.84
CA LYS A 184 -12.93 8.96 -28.48
C LYS A 184 -12.77 7.46 -28.53
N GLN A 185 -12.38 6.92 -29.68
CA GLN A 185 -12.06 5.50 -29.79
C GLN A 185 -10.66 5.26 -29.22
N HIS A 186 -10.57 4.42 -28.20
CA HIS A 186 -9.31 4.01 -27.61
C HIS A 186 -8.87 2.69 -28.23
N ALA A 187 -7.55 2.46 -28.30
CA ALA A 187 -7.02 1.22 -28.83
C ALA A 187 -7.23 0.08 -27.83
N GLU A 188 -7.78 -1.03 -28.32
CA GLU A 188 -7.80 -2.27 -27.55
C GLU A 188 -6.39 -2.84 -27.51
N PHE A 189 -5.94 -3.27 -26.33
CA PHE A 189 -4.67 -3.97 -26.20
C PHE A 189 -4.85 -5.40 -26.69
N VAL A 190 -4.54 -5.63 -27.96
CA VAL A 190 -4.38 -6.97 -28.51
C VAL A 190 -2.95 -7.38 -28.24
N ALA A 191 -2.74 -8.30 -27.29
CA ALA A 191 -1.45 -8.98 -27.20
C ALA A 191 -1.26 -9.69 -28.55
N SER A 192 -0.33 -9.20 -29.36
CA SER A 192 0.04 -9.83 -30.62
C SER A 192 0.58 -11.22 -30.32
N GLY A 193 -0.34 -12.20 -30.30
CA GLY A 193 0.03 -13.60 -30.40
C GLY A 193 0.79 -13.72 -31.71
N LYS A 194 2.06 -14.12 -31.63
CA LYS A 194 2.76 -14.70 -32.76
C LYS A 194 2.07 -16.02 -33.09
N THR A 195 0.91 -15.96 -33.73
CA THR A 195 0.42 -17.09 -34.53
C THR A 195 1.23 -17.05 -35.81
N ALA A 196 2.29 -17.86 -35.84
CA ALA A 196 2.81 -18.37 -37.10
C ALA A 196 1.68 -19.12 -37.80
N ASP A 197 1.41 -18.77 -39.06
CA ASP A 197 0.96 -19.60 -40.19
C ASP A 197 0.12 -18.71 -41.13
N ASP A 198 0.81 -17.93 -41.97
CA ASP A 198 0.25 -17.52 -43.26
C ASP A 198 1.06 -18.23 -44.34
N ARG A 199 0.39 -19.16 -45.01
CA ARG A 199 0.93 -19.99 -46.07
C ARG A 199 0.81 -19.24 -47.38
N GLY A 200 1.95 -18.92 -47.95
CA GLY A 200 2.10 -18.73 -49.37
C GLY A 200 3.57 -18.74 -49.70
N THR A 201 4.06 -19.83 -50.29
CA THR A 201 4.88 -19.89 -51.53
C THR A 201 5.47 -21.31 -51.67
N ASP A 202 4.97 -22.02 -52.68
CA ASP A 202 5.67 -22.78 -53.73
C ASP A 202 6.88 -23.71 -53.44
N ASP A 203 6.73 -24.94 -53.93
CA ASP A 203 7.65 -26.00 -54.33
C ASP A 203 9.17 -25.93 -54.01
N SER A 204 9.69 -26.99 -53.38
CA SER A 204 10.62 -27.97 -54.00
C SER A 204 11.48 -28.73 -52.97
N GLU A 205 11.83 -29.95 -53.37
CA GLU A 205 12.33 -31.08 -52.60
C GLU A 205 13.76 -30.94 -52.04
N LEU A 206 14.05 -31.62 -50.93
CA LEU A 206 15.18 -32.57 -50.73
C LEU A 206 15.50 -32.78 -49.23
N ALA A 207 15.38 -34.02 -48.78
CA ALA A 207 15.95 -34.56 -47.54
C ALA A 207 17.23 -35.36 -47.86
N PRO A 208 17.95 -36.01 -46.92
CA PRO A 208 18.18 -35.78 -45.47
C PRO A 208 19.69 -35.81 -45.10
N LYS A 209 20.06 -35.56 -43.82
CA LYS A 209 21.17 -36.26 -43.10
C LYS A 209 21.26 -35.87 -41.62
N ARG A 210 21.12 -36.85 -40.72
CA ARG A 210 21.67 -36.89 -39.33
C ARG A 210 23.07 -37.55 -39.41
N PRO A 211 24.02 -37.43 -38.46
CA PRO A 211 23.94 -37.71 -37.00
C PRO A 211 24.77 -36.68 -36.15
N ARG A 212 24.96 -36.69 -34.83
CA ARG A 212 25.10 -37.71 -33.77
C ARG A 212 25.22 -36.96 -32.41
N GLU A 213 24.70 -37.50 -31.30
CA GLU A 213 25.14 -37.13 -29.93
C GLU A 213 26.45 -37.84 -29.57
N PRO A 214 27.22 -37.32 -28.59
CA PRO A 214 27.28 -38.01 -27.29
C PRO A 214 27.35 -37.10 -26.04
N THR A 215 26.71 -37.59 -24.97
CA THR A 215 26.86 -37.29 -23.52
C THR A 215 28.12 -37.99 -22.94
N PRO A 216 28.41 -38.03 -21.61
CA PRO A 216 28.25 -37.11 -20.46
C PRO A 216 29.56 -36.99 -19.63
N GLU A 217 29.56 -36.27 -18.49
CA GLU A 217 30.33 -36.49 -17.22
C GLU A 217 30.31 -35.15 -16.44
N GLY A 218 29.67 -35.01 -15.27
CA GLY A 218 30.05 -35.54 -13.95
C GLY A 218 31.04 -34.55 -13.29
N VAL A 219 30.75 -33.81 -12.22
CA VAL A 219 30.76 -34.15 -10.77
C VAL A 219 30.58 -32.78 -10.06
N SER A 220 29.48 -32.48 -9.37
CA SER A 220 29.15 -32.63 -7.93
C SER A 220 29.94 -31.78 -6.92
N GLU A 221 29.27 -31.57 -5.78
CA GLU A 221 29.71 -31.03 -4.47
C GLU A 221 29.55 -29.52 -4.26
N SER A 222 28.62 -28.98 -3.44
CA SER A 222 28.07 -29.27 -2.10
C SER A 222 28.57 -28.28 -1.05
N ASP A 223 27.63 -27.79 -0.24
CA ASP A 223 27.79 -27.35 1.16
C ASP A 223 28.70 -26.15 1.47
N ALA A 224 28.09 -24.95 1.45
CA ALA A 224 28.63 -23.72 2.05
C ALA A 224 27.84 -23.25 3.28
N TRP A 225 27.40 -24.18 4.13
CA TRP A 225 26.78 -23.87 5.44
C TRP A 225 27.32 -24.80 6.51
N LYS A 226 28.48 -24.44 7.08
CA LYS A 226 28.94 -24.84 8.42
C LYS A 226 30.27 -24.16 8.74
N ALA A 227 30.26 -23.21 9.66
CA ALA A 227 31.21 -23.08 10.76
C ALA A 227 30.95 -21.78 11.53
N VAL A 228 30.33 -21.93 12.70
CA VAL A 228 30.35 -20.94 13.79
C VAL A 228 31.61 -21.24 14.61
N PRO A 229 32.53 -20.28 14.82
CA PRO A 229 33.52 -20.39 15.87
C PRO A 229 32.90 -19.93 17.19
N SER A 230 32.80 -20.87 18.12
CA SER A 230 32.60 -20.64 19.55
C SER A 230 33.80 -19.87 20.10
N THR A 231 33.57 -18.67 20.63
CA THR A 231 34.50 -18.00 21.55
C THR A 231 33.75 -17.54 22.78
N GLU A 232 33.36 -18.52 23.60
CA GLU A 232 33.08 -18.31 25.02
C GLU A 232 34.45 -18.26 25.72
N GLN A 233 34.86 -17.07 26.17
CA GLN A 233 35.76 -16.79 27.31
C GLN A 233 36.55 -15.50 27.07
N GLN A 234 35.95 -14.35 27.39
CA GLN A 234 36.62 -13.32 28.19
C GLN A 234 35.60 -12.29 28.68
N ARG A 235 35.20 -12.50 29.93
CA ARG A 235 34.40 -11.61 30.75
C ARG A 235 35.34 -10.54 31.31
N GLN A 236 35.24 -9.30 30.86
CA GLN A 236 35.80 -8.12 31.54
C GLN A 236 35.05 -6.84 31.11
N GLN A 237 34.22 -6.34 32.03
CA GLN A 237 33.75 -4.95 32.21
C GLN A 237 33.53 -4.10 30.95
N SER A 238 32.34 -4.18 30.36
CA SER A 238 31.82 -3.16 29.45
C SER A 238 30.97 -2.15 30.25
N GLN A 239 31.25 -0.86 30.08
CA GLN A 239 30.38 0.22 30.54
C GLN A 239 28.98 0.07 29.92
N PRO A 240 27.91 0.47 30.62
CA PRO A 240 26.57 0.41 30.06
C PRO A 240 26.55 1.21 28.76
N THR A 241 25.99 0.60 27.71
CA THR A 241 25.80 1.32 26.46
C THR A 241 24.72 2.37 26.64
N THR A 242 24.72 3.41 25.81
CA THR A 242 23.66 4.42 25.80
C THR A 242 22.26 3.82 25.62
N GLU A 243 22.17 2.63 25.00
CA GLU A 243 20.94 1.86 24.85
C GLU A 243 20.50 1.24 26.18
N ASP A 244 21.44 0.70 26.97
CA ASP A 244 21.14 0.14 28.30
C ASP A 244 20.66 1.23 29.27
N GLU A 245 21.28 2.42 29.25
CA GLU A 245 20.84 3.57 30.05
C GLU A 245 19.45 4.07 29.62
N PHE A 246 19.18 4.05 28.32
CA PHE A 246 17.87 4.42 27.78
C PHE A 246 16.78 3.40 28.12
N GLU A 247 17.10 2.10 28.09
CA GLU A 247 16.20 1.04 28.52
C GLU A 247 15.91 1.08 30.02
N ASP A 248 16.91 1.36 30.86
CA ASP A 248 16.71 1.53 32.31
C ASP A 248 15.91 2.79 32.62
N TYR A 249 16.15 3.89 31.90
CA TYR A 249 15.31 5.10 32.00
C TYR A 249 13.86 4.81 31.65
N LEU A 250 13.60 4.07 30.56
CA LEU A 250 12.25 3.66 30.19
C LEU A 250 11.64 2.75 31.26
N LYS A 251 12.39 1.77 31.79
CA LYS A 251 11.90 0.89 32.87
C LYS A 251 11.49 1.65 34.11
N ASN A 252 12.32 2.61 34.56
CA ASN A 252 12.04 3.42 35.74
C ASN A 252 10.89 4.42 35.55
N MET A 253 10.54 4.75 34.31
CA MET A 253 9.43 5.65 33.99
C MET A 253 8.07 4.91 33.93
N PHE A 254 8.06 3.58 33.82
CA PHE A 254 6.86 2.74 33.64
C PHE A 254 6.53 1.80 34.81
N MET A 255 7.23 1.91 35.96
CA MET A 255 6.84 1.30 37.24
C MET A 255 6.16 2.32 38.15
#